data_AF-A0A4Q1BQ93-F1
#
_entry.id   AF-A0A4Q1BQ93-F1
#
_cell.length_a   1.000
_cell.length_b   1.000
_cell.length_c   1.000
_cell.angle_alpha   90.00
_cell.angle_beta   90.00
_cell.angle_gamma   90.00
#
_symmetry.space_group_name_H-M   'P 1'
#
loop_
_entity.id
_entity.type
_entity.pdbx_description
1 polymer ?
#
loop_
_entity_poly.entity_id
_entity_poly.type
_entity_poly.pdbx_seq_one_letter_code
_entity_poly.pdbx_strand_id
1 'polypeptide(L)'
;MASARAFLRKWVPVEVYPIIAVVGVAVGGATFYLARLSQHSEVVWDRSGDWRPWDKVKQDQNVKFLSYNKDFWEKRKLGQGEKSMVDAI
;
A
#
# COMPACT_ATOMS: atom_id res chain seq x y z
N MET A 1 27.55 15.59 -23.42
CA MET A 1 26.47 15.66 -22.40
C MET A 1 27.12 15.69 -21.02
N ALA A 2 26.92 16.75 -20.23
CA ALA A 2 27.42 16.77 -18.86
C ALA A 2 26.73 15.66 -18.05
N SER A 3 27.50 14.83 -17.35
CA SER A 3 26.93 13.69 -16.64
C SER A 3 26.12 14.16 -15.43
N ALA A 4 24.89 13.67 -15.28
CA ALA A 4 24.04 13.99 -14.12
C ALA A 4 24.75 13.70 -12.79
N ARG A 5 25.64 12.71 -12.77
CA ARG A 5 26.50 12.38 -11.62
C ARG A 5 27.46 13.50 -11.22
N ALA A 6 28.05 14.22 -12.17
CA ALA A 6 28.97 15.32 -11.88
C ALA A 6 28.23 16.53 -11.27
N PHE A 7 27.00 16.77 -11.72
CA PHE A 7 26.13 17.80 -11.13
C PHE A 7 25.68 17.42 -9.71
N LEU A 8 25.23 16.17 -9.49
CA LEU A 8 24.78 15.71 -8.18
C LEU A 8 25.86 15.79 -7.10
N ARG A 9 27.12 15.43 -7.40
CA ARG A 9 28.24 15.55 -6.44
C ARG A 9 28.56 17.00 -6.05
N LYS A 10 28.28 17.97 -6.93
CA LYS A 10 28.52 19.40 -6.65
C LYS A 10 27.48 20.00 -5.70
N TRP A 11 26.23 19.53 -5.80
CA TRP A 11 25.09 20.11 -5.08
C TRP A 11 24.60 19.28 -3.89
N VAL A 12 24.93 17.99 -3.85
CA VAL A 12 24.56 17.07 -2.76
C VAL A 12 25.84 16.53 -2.13
N PRO A 13 26.37 17.21 -1.10
CA PRO A 13 27.51 16.72 -0.34
C PRO A 13 27.09 15.54 0.55
N VAL A 14 28.04 14.68 0.92
CA VAL A 14 27.78 13.34 1.49
C VAL A 14 27.08 13.39 2.84
N GLU A 15 27.22 14.49 3.57
CA GLU A 15 26.64 14.72 4.88
C GLU A 15 25.12 14.94 4.81
N VAL A 16 24.59 15.27 3.63
CA VAL A 16 23.16 15.61 3.43
C VAL A 16 22.33 14.38 3.02
N TYR A 17 22.98 13.27 2.64
CA TYR A 17 22.29 12.01 2.33
C TYR A 17 21.31 11.53 3.41
N PRO A 18 21.64 11.52 4.72
CA PRO A 18 20.68 11.07 5.73
C PRO A 18 19.46 11.98 5.81
N ILE A 19 19.62 13.30 5.64
CA ILE A 19 18.51 14.25 5.68
C ILE A 19 17.57 14.02 4.49
N ILE A 20 18.13 13.92 3.27
CA ILE A 20 17.35 13.66 2.06
C ILE A 20 16.64 12.31 2.13
N ALA A 21 17.28 11.29 2.72
CA ALA A 21 16.67 9.98 2.90
C ALA A 21 15.43 10.06 3.82
N VAL A 22 15.55 10.68 5.00
CA VAL A 22 14.43 10.79 5.94
C VAL A 22 13.31 11.65 5.36
N VAL A 23 13.63 12.78 4.74
CA VAL A 23 12.62 13.66 4.10
C VAL A 23 11.96 12.95 2.92
N GLY A 24 12.72 12.23 2.11
CA GLY A 24 12.19 11.44 1.00
C GLY A 24 11.23 10.34 1.47
N VAL A 25 11.57 9.65 2.56
CA VAL A 25 10.68 8.66 3.19
C VAL A 25 9.44 9.34 3.78
N ALA A 26 9.57 10.50 4.41
CA ALA A 26 8.44 11.22 4.98
C ALA A 26 7.45 11.69 3.92
N VAL A 27 7.93 12.38 2.87
CA VAL A 27 7.08 12.89 1.78
C VAL A 27 6.53 11.73 0.94
N GLY A 28 7.35 10.72 0.65
CA GLY A 28 6.91 9.51 -0.06
C GLY A 28 5.85 8.75 0.73
N GLY A 29 6.08 8.54 2.03
CA GLY A 29 5.15 7.86 2.93
C GLY A 29 3.83 8.62 3.09
N ALA A 30 3.87 9.95 3.24
CA ALA A 30 2.68 10.79 3.32
C ALA A 30 1.87 10.75 2.01
N THR A 31 2.54 10.90 0.86
CA THR A 31 1.88 10.85 -0.46
C THR A 31 1.25 9.47 -0.70
N PHE A 32 1.98 8.40 -0.38
CA PHE A 32 1.47 7.03 -0.48
C PHE A 32 0.25 6.82 0.42
N TYR A 33 0.30 7.28 1.67
CA TYR A 33 -0.81 7.12 2.60
C TYR A 33 -2.06 7.89 2.16
N LEU A 34 -1.89 9.12 1.66
CA LEU A 34 -3.00 9.90 1.07
C LEU A 34 -3.61 9.21 -0.16
N ALA A 35 -2.77 8.67 -1.05
CA ALA A 35 -3.23 7.92 -2.21
C ALA A 35 -3.97 6.63 -1.82
N ARG A 36 -3.54 5.95 -0.75
CA ARG A 36 -4.24 4.77 -0.23
C ARG A 36 -5.59 5.13 0.40
N LEU A 37 -5.63 6.23 1.17
CA LEU A 37 -6.84 6.71 1.84
C LEU A 37 -7.90 7.16 0.84
N SER A 38 -7.49 7.78 -0.26
CA SER A 38 -8.42 8.20 -1.30
C SER A 38 -9.14 7.03 -1.98
N GLN A 39 -8.62 5.81 -1.89
CA GLN A 39 -9.19 4.60 -2.50
C GLN A 39 -10.01 3.74 -1.52
N HIS A 40 -10.38 4.28 -0.34
CA HIS A 40 -11.13 3.51 0.65
C HIS A 40 -12.58 3.24 0.22
N SER A 41 -13.27 2.27 0.86
CA SER A 41 -14.59 1.79 0.43
C SER A 41 -15.73 2.81 0.55
N GLU A 42 -15.45 3.97 1.13
CA GLU A 42 -16.34 5.10 1.37
C GLU A 42 -16.09 6.25 0.38
N VAL A 43 -15.02 6.20 -0.41
CA VAL A 43 -14.64 7.27 -1.34
C VAL A 43 -14.95 6.86 -2.78
N VAL A 44 -15.72 7.68 -3.49
CA VAL A 44 -16.14 7.43 -4.87
C VAL A 44 -15.48 8.46 -5.79
N TRP A 45 -14.55 8.01 -6.64
CA TRP A 45 -13.92 8.83 -7.68
C TRP A 45 -14.54 8.63 -9.07
N ASP A 46 -15.09 7.44 -9.32
CA ASP A 46 -15.66 7.06 -10.60
C ASP A 46 -17.11 7.58 -10.71
N ARG A 47 -17.39 8.32 -11.79
CA ARG A 47 -18.72 8.86 -12.12
C ARG A 47 -19.39 8.16 -13.30
N SER A 48 -18.69 7.26 -14.00
CA SER A 48 -19.17 6.63 -15.23
C SER A 48 -19.21 5.10 -15.17
N GLY A 49 -18.45 4.47 -14.27
CA GLY A 49 -18.36 3.02 -14.13
C GLY A 49 -18.99 2.47 -12.84
N ASP A 50 -18.37 1.42 -12.28
CA ASP A 50 -18.83 0.79 -11.03
C ASP A 50 -18.54 1.71 -9.82
N TRP A 51 -19.56 2.49 -9.49
CA TRP A 51 -19.60 3.53 -8.45
C TRP A 51 -19.73 2.97 -7.02
N ARG A 52 -19.71 1.65 -6.82
CA ARG A 52 -20.06 0.99 -5.56
C ARG A 52 -18.83 0.38 -4.86
N PRO A 53 -18.01 1.20 -4.20
CA PRO A 53 -16.79 0.73 -3.57
C PRO A 53 -17.01 -0.24 -2.39
N TRP A 54 -18.20 -0.28 -1.78
CA TRP A 54 -18.56 -1.27 -0.75
C TRP A 54 -18.67 -2.69 -1.27
N ASP A 55 -18.98 -2.90 -2.55
CA ASP A 55 -19.10 -4.23 -3.15
C ASP A 55 -17.72 -4.91 -3.34
N LYS A 56 -16.64 -4.12 -3.27
CA LYS A 56 -15.26 -4.60 -3.43
C LYS A 56 -14.71 -5.24 -2.15
N VAL A 57 -15.41 -5.10 -1.03
CA VAL A 57 -15.01 -5.66 0.27
C VAL A 57 -15.76 -6.97 0.49
N LYS A 58 -15.03 -8.10 0.42
CA LYS A 58 -15.60 -9.41 0.74
C LYS A 58 -15.64 -9.64 2.25
N GLN A 59 -16.58 -10.47 2.71
CA GLN A 59 -16.77 -10.79 4.13
C GLN A 59 -15.54 -11.46 4.79
N ASP A 60 -14.69 -12.11 4.00
CA ASP A 60 -13.44 -12.72 4.45
C ASP A 60 -12.25 -11.73 4.51
N GLN A 61 -12.44 -10.49 4.04
CA GLN A 61 -11.39 -9.48 3.93
C GLN A 61 -11.48 -8.44 5.06
N ASN A 62 -10.32 -8.03 5.57
CA ASN A 62 -10.26 -6.91 6.51
C ASN A 62 -10.17 -5.60 5.76
N VAL A 63 -11.00 -4.64 6.14
CA VAL A 63 -10.87 -3.25 5.70
C VAL A 63 -9.79 -2.48 6.48
N LYS A 64 -9.41 -2.96 7.67
CA LYS A 64 -8.39 -2.32 8.50
C LYS A 64 -7.02 -2.48 7.86
N PHE A 65 -6.27 -1.37 7.87
CA PHE A 65 -4.89 -1.35 7.39
C PHE A 65 -3.99 -2.34 8.12
N LEU A 66 -4.18 -2.48 9.44
CA LEU A 66 -3.46 -3.44 10.27
C LEU A 66 -4.43 -4.07 11.27
N SER A 67 -4.35 -5.39 11.41
CA SER A 67 -5.11 -6.16 12.41
C SER A 67 -4.14 -6.95 13.28
N TYR A 68 -4.14 -6.68 14.58
CA TYR A 68 -3.37 -7.43 15.57
C TYR A 68 -4.12 -8.68 16.10
N ASN A 69 -5.39 -8.86 15.71
CA ASN A 69 -6.18 -10.00 16.17
C ASN A 69 -5.63 -11.31 15.56
N LYS A 70 -5.10 -12.21 16.41
CA LYS A 70 -4.52 -13.50 16.00
C LYS A 70 -5.54 -14.43 15.36
N ASP A 71 -6.73 -14.54 15.96
CA ASP A 71 -7.81 -15.42 15.51
C ASP A 71 -8.26 -15.10 14.08
N PHE A 72 -8.17 -13.83 13.69
CA PHE A 72 -8.49 -13.39 12.33
C PHE A 72 -7.51 -13.95 11.29
N TRP A 73 -6.23 -14.07 11.62
CA TRP A 73 -5.21 -14.63 10.73
C TRP A 73 -5.25 -16.16 10.69
N GLU A 74 -5.58 -16.79 11.81
CA GLU A 74 -5.71 -18.25 11.90
C GLU A 74 -6.87 -18.77 11.05
N LYS A 75 -8.05 -18.13 11.13
CA LYS A 75 -9.22 -18.49 10.30
C LYS A 75 -8.94 -18.42 8.81
N ARG A 76 -8.11 -17.47 8.35
CA ARG A 76 -7.73 -17.37 6.93
C ARG A 76 -6.77 -18.46 6.49
N LYS A 77 -5.79 -18.83 7.32
CA LYS A 77 -4.88 -19.95 7.00
C LYS A 77 -5.66 -21.25 6.80
N LEU A 78 -6.65 -21.49 7.65
CA LEU A 78 -7.52 -22.67 7.58
C LEU A 78 -8.38 -22.67 6.31
N GLY A 79 -9.11 -21.58 6.05
CA GLY A 79 -9.95 -21.48 4.85
C GLY A 79 -9.18 -21.45 3.52
N GLN A 80 -7.92 -21.04 3.53
CA GLN A 80 -7.04 -21.10 2.36
C GLN A 80 -6.56 -22.54 2.11
N GLY A 81 -6.31 -23.31 3.17
CA GLY A 81 -6.04 -24.74 3.09
C GLY A 81 -7.22 -25.52 2.51
N GLU A 82 -8.44 -25.24 2.96
CA GLU A 82 -9.66 -25.87 2.45
C GLU A 82 -9.84 -25.64 0.94
N LYS A 83 -9.74 -24.39 0.47
CA LYS A 83 -9.82 -24.08 -0.97
C LYS A 83 -8.76 -24.82 -1.79
N SER A 84 -7.53 -24.91 -1.29
CA SER A 84 -6.45 -25.64 -1.98
C SER A 84 -6.68 -27.15 -2.07
N MET A 85 -7.41 -27.74 -1.12
CA MET A 85 -7.77 -29.17 -1.17
C MET A 85 -8.94 -29.42 -2.13
N VAL A 86 -9.92 -28.51 -2.18
CA VAL A 86 -11.05 -28.59 -3.11
C VAL A 86 -10.59 -28.41 -4.56
N ASP A 87 -9.62 -27.53 -4.82
CA ASP A 87 -9.04 -27.33 -6.15
C ASP A 87 -8.12 -28.47 -6.61
N ALA A 88 -7.73 -29.37 -5.70
CA ALA A 88 -6.82 -30.50 -5.95
C ALA A 88 -7.52 -31.86 -6.13
N ILE A 89 -8.84 -31.91 -5.95
CA ILE A 89 -9.71 -33.07 -6.21
C ILE A 89 -10.32 -32.93 -7.61
#